data_AF-A0AAY4D381-F1
#
_entry.id   AF-A0AAY4D381-F1
#
_cell.length_a   1.000
_cell.length_b   1.000
_cell.length_c   1.000
_cell.angle_alpha   90.00
_cell.angle_beta   90.00
_cell.angle_gamma   90.00
#
_symmetry.space_group_name_H-M   'P 1'
#
loop_
_entity.id
_entity.type
_entity.pdbx_description
1 polymer ?
#
loop_
_entity_poly.entity_id
_entity_poly.type
_entity_poly.pdbx_seq_one_letter_code
_entity_poly.pdbx_strand_id
1 'polypeptide(L)'
;MAAGTLYTYPENWRAFKAQIAAQYSGAKLKVASSAPAFTFGQTNRAPAFLNNFPLGKVPAFQGDDGFCLFESNAIAHYLSSDALRGGSPQSSAQVLQWVSFADSEIIPPASAWVFPTLGIMQYNKQVEYRFPKELTQTFMSCNLITGMFQRLDKLRKNAFASVLLFGTNNDSIISGVWVFRGQDLAFTLSDDWQIDYESYAWRKLDVDSEECKTMVKEYFAWEGEFKHVGKAFNQGKVFK
;
A
#
# COMPACT_ATOMS: atom_id res chain seq x y z
N MET A 1 31.12 -0.98 -17.42
CA MET A 1 29.74 -0.49 -17.30
C MET A 1 28.80 -1.64 -17.57
N ALA A 2 27.86 -1.91 -16.68
CA ALA A 2 26.88 -2.97 -16.88
C ALA A 2 26.04 -2.71 -18.16
N ALA A 3 25.75 -3.77 -18.90
CA ALA A 3 24.90 -3.72 -20.09
C ALA A 3 23.97 -4.93 -20.06
N GLY A 4 22.71 -4.72 -20.40
CA GLY A 4 21.73 -5.81 -20.37
C GLY A 4 20.29 -5.36 -20.56
N THR A 5 19.38 -6.30 -20.35
CA THR A 5 17.94 -6.13 -20.51
C THR A 5 17.23 -6.18 -19.16
N LEU A 6 16.38 -5.18 -18.90
CA LEU A 6 15.48 -5.11 -17.75
C LEU A 6 14.06 -5.47 -18.19
N TYR A 7 13.54 -6.58 -17.69
CA TYR A 7 12.16 -7.01 -17.90
C TYR A 7 11.24 -6.42 -16.83
N THR A 8 10.15 -5.75 -17.25
CA THR A 8 9.17 -5.14 -16.34
C THR A 8 7.85 -4.90 -17.07
N TYR A 9 6.76 -4.55 -16.37
CA TYR A 9 5.62 -3.88 -16.99
C TYR A 9 5.83 -2.35 -17.00
N PRO A 10 5.11 -1.58 -17.85
CA PRO A 10 5.18 -0.12 -17.90
C PRO A 10 4.79 0.54 -16.57
N GLU A 11 5.28 1.73 -16.26
CA GLU A 11 4.95 2.47 -15.02
C GLU A 11 5.25 1.74 -13.70
N ASN A 12 6.21 0.81 -13.71
CA ASN A 12 6.63 0.11 -12.51
C ASN A 12 7.65 0.93 -11.72
N TRP A 13 7.23 1.54 -10.62
CA TRP A 13 8.10 2.31 -9.71
C TRP A 13 9.32 1.51 -9.21
N ARG A 14 9.22 0.17 -9.10
CA ARG A 14 10.36 -0.68 -8.72
C ARG A 14 11.42 -0.72 -9.80
N ALA A 15 11.02 -0.69 -11.07
CA ALA A 15 11.92 -0.66 -12.23
C ALA A 15 12.55 0.71 -12.43
N PHE A 16 11.84 1.80 -12.08
CA PHE A 16 12.37 3.16 -12.17
C PHE A 16 13.65 3.35 -11.36
N LYS A 17 13.78 2.71 -10.19
CA LYS A 17 15.04 2.71 -9.40
C LYS A 17 16.25 2.29 -10.24
N ALA A 18 16.12 1.19 -10.97
CA ALA A 18 17.16 0.64 -11.83
C ALA A 18 17.42 1.51 -13.06
N GLN A 19 16.36 2.03 -13.69
CA GLN A 19 16.47 2.91 -14.85
C GLN A 19 17.18 4.23 -14.50
N ILE A 20 16.81 4.86 -13.39
CA ILE A 20 17.44 6.08 -12.90
C ILE A 20 18.92 5.82 -12.56
N ALA A 21 19.22 4.74 -11.83
CA ALA A 21 20.60 4.37 -11.51
C ALA A 21 21.45 4.18 -12.78
N ALA A 22 20.90 3.54 -13.82
CA ALA A 22 21.58 3.33 -15.09
C ALA A 22 21.85 4.64 -15.86
N GLN A 23 20.93 5.61 -15.81
CA GLN A 23 21.12 6.93 -16.44
C GLN A 23 22.31 7.68 -15.83
N TYR A 24 22.43 7.68 -14.49
CA TYR A 24 23.52 8.35 -13.80
C TYR A 24 24.86 7.64 -13.90
N SER A 25 24.86 6.30 -13.93
CA SER A 25 26.10 5.54 -14.09
C SER A 25 26.60 5.55 -15.53
N GLY A 26 25.69 5.61 -16.51
CA GLY A 26 25.96 5.38 -17.93
C GLY A 26 25.84 3.91 -18.35
N ALA A 27 25.17 3.08 -17.54
CA ALA A 27 24.93 1.67 -17.88
C ALA A 27 23.99 1.55 -19.08
N LYS A 28 24.29 0.63 -20.00
CA LYS A 28 23.49 0.41 -21.22
C LYS A 28 22.32 -0.51 -20.92
N LEU A 29 21.20 0.08 -20.50
CA LEU A 29 20.01 -0.66 -20.10
C LEU A 29 18.94 -0.65 -21.19
N LYS A 30 18.56 -1.83 -21.69
CA LYS A 30 17.39 -2.01 -22.57
C LYS A 30 16.18 -2.36 -21.71
N VAL A 31 15.06 -1.67 -21.86
CA VAL A 31 13.84 -1.95 -21.09
C VAL A 31 12.86 -2.76 -21.96
N ALA A 32 12.60 -4.00 -21.57
CA ALA A 32 11.60 -4.86 -22.18
C ALA A 32 10.30 -4.76 -21.37
N SER A 33 9.36 -3.92 -21.83
CA SER A 33 8.10 -3.63 -21.13
C SER A 33 6.81 -3.87 -21.91
N SER A 34 6.92 -4.28 -23.17
CA SER A 34 5.78 -4.51 -24.05
C SER A 34 6.02 -5.69 -24.99
N ALA A 35 4.93 -6.23 -25.55
CA ALA A 35 4.99 -7.31 -26.52
C ALA A 35 5.75 -6.88 -27.79
N PRO A 36 6.53 -7.77 -28.44
CA PRO A 36 6.69 -9.20 -28.13
C PRO A 36 7.78 -9.47 -27.07
N ALA A 37 8.55 -8.46 -26.67
CA ALA A 37 9.71 -8.64 -25.78
C ALA A 37 9.30 -9.04 -24.35
N PHE A 38 8.18 -8.51 -23.85
CA PHE A 38 7.65 -8.88 -22.54
C PHE A 38 6.15 -8.66 -22.44
N THR A 39 5.42 -9.71 -22.04
CA THR A 39 3.99 -9.66 -21.72
C THR A 39 3.80 -10.09 -20.27
N PHE A 40 3.40 -9.15 -19.41
CA PHE A 40 3.18 -9.43 -17.99
C PHE A 40 2.08 -10.47 -17.78
N GLY A 41 2.33 -11.44 -16.89
CA GLY A 41 1.46 -12.59 -16.65
C GLY A 41 1.71 -13.78 -17.59
N GLN A 42 2.41 -13.58 -18.72
CA GLN A 42 2.76 -14.65 -19.66
C GLN A 42 4.27 -14.91 -19.65
N THR A 43 5.07 -13.93 -20.09
CA THR A 43 6.53 -14.08 -20.22
C THR A 43 7.18 -14.41 -18.87
N ASN A 44 6.81 -13.72 -17.80
CA ASN A 44 7.37 -13.95 -16.46
C ASN A 44 6.90 -15.26 -15.79
N ARG A 45 5.97 -16.00 -16.41
CA ARG A 45 5.52 -17.32 -15.97
C ARG A 45 6.04 -18.45 -16.85
N ALA A 46 6.65 -18.14 -17.99
CA ALA A 46 7.17 -19.15 -18.90
C ALA A 46 8.35 -19.90 -18.27
N PRO A 47 8.50 -21.22 -18.50
CA PRO A 47 9.60 -22.01 -17.93
C PRO A 47 10.99 -21.44 -18.22
N ALA A 48 11.19 -20.91 -19.44
CA ALA A 48 12.45 -20.28 -19.83
C ALA A 48 12.78 -19.05 -18.97
N PHE A 49 11.79 -18.25 -18.60
CA PHE A 49 11.98 -17.08 -17.74
C PHE A 49 12.21 -17.49 -16.28
N LEU A 50 11.43 -18.47 -15.79
CA LEU A 50 11.55 -18.98 -14.42
C LEU A 50 12.89 -19.66 -14.16
N ASN A 51 13.53 -20.25 -15.19
CA ASN A 51 14.87 -20.81 -15.07
C ASN A 51 15.91 -19.76 -14.68
N ASN A 52 15.79 -18.53 -15.21
CA ASN A 52 16.70 -17.43 -14.89
C ASN A 52 16.20 -16.60 -13.69
N PHE A 53 14.88 -16.55 -13.48
CA PHE A 53 14.22 -15.74 -12.45
C PHE A 53 13.18 -16.57 -11.68
N PRO A 54 13.62 -17.37 -10.68
CA PRO A 54 12.78 -18.38 -10.02
C PRO A 54 11.50 -17.84 -9.37
N LEU A 55 11.49 -16.56 -8.99
CA LEU A 55 10.33 -15.93 -8.36
C LEU A 55 9.25 -15.50 -9.36
N GLY A 56 9.53 -15.48 -10.67
CA GLY A 56 8.61 -14.99 -11.69
C GLY A 56 8.15 -13.54 -11.50
N LYS A 57 8.89 -12.77 -10.67
CA LYS A 57 8.62 -11.37 -10.36
C LYS A 57 9.42 -10.46 -11.28
N VAL A 58 8.95 -9.21 -11.40
CA VAL A 58 9.66 -8.13 -12.09
C VAL A 58 9.74 -6.89 -11.18
N PRO A 59 10.78 -6.05 -11.29
CA PRO A 59 11.83 -6.07 -12.31
C PRO A 59 12.81 -7.24 -12.20
N ALA A 60 13.29 -7.71 -13.36
CA ALA A 60 14.31 -8.75 -13.49
C ALA A 60 15.34 -8.32 -14.54
N PHE A 61 16.62 -8.50 -14.25
CA PHE A 61 17.74 -8.04 -15.08
C PHE A 61 18.53 -9.23 -15.63
N GLN A 62 18.82 -9.17 -16.92
CA GLN A 62 19.68 -10.11 -17.63
C GLN A 62 20.83 -9.31 -18.28
N GLY A 63 22.05 -9.50 -17.79
CA GLY A 63 23.25 -8.96 -18.41
C GLY A 63 23.52 -9.61 -19.77
N ASP A 64 24.16 -8.86 -20.67
CA ASP A 64 24.60 -9.37 -21.98
C ASP A 64 25.63 -10.52 -21.84
N ASP A 65 26.25 -10.65 -20.67
CA ASP A 65 27.17 -11.72 -20.25
C ASP A 65 26.47 -12.96 -19.69
N GLY A 66 25.13 -12.97 -19.65
CA GLY A 66 24.35 -14.07 -19.06
C GLY A 66 24.09 -13.93 -17.56
N PHE A 67 24.61 -12.89 -16.89
CA PHE A 67 24.34 -12.67 -15.47
C PHE A 67 22.87 -12.33 -15.21
N CYS A 68 22.23 -13.09 -14.32
CA CYS A 68 20.81 -12.92 -13.98
C CYS A 68 20.69 -12.32 -12.57
N LEU A 69 19.88 -11.28 -12.44
CA LEU A 69 19.62 -10.64 -11.14
C LEU A 69 18.14 -10.30 -10.98
N PHE A 70 17.57 -10.70 -9.86
CA PHE A 70 16.23 -10.31 -9.42
C PHE A 70 16.33 -9.49 -8.12
N GLU A 71 15.21 -8.96 -7.64
CA GLU A 71 15.10 -7.91 -6.61
C GLU A 71 15.49 -6.50 -7.06
N SER A 72 14.54 -5.58 -6.97
CA SER A 72 14.67 -4.22 -7.51
C SER A 72 15.83 -3.40 -6.91
N ASN A 73 16.10 -3.56 -5.61
CA ASN A 73 17.23 -2.87 -4.95
C ASN A 73 18.57 -3.44 -5.39
N ALA A 74 18.66 -4.77 -5.55
CA ALA A 74 19.88 -5.43 -6.00
C ALA A 74 20.21 -5.01 -7.44
N ILE A 75 19.20 -4.97 -8.33
CA ILE A 75 19.36 -4.50 -9.70
C ILE A 75 19.80 -3.04 -9.73
N ALA A 76 19.14 -2.16 -8.97
CA ALA A 76 19.54 -0.75 -8.89
C ALA A 76 20.97 -0.59 -8.39
N HIS A 77 21.35 -1.29 -7.32
CA HIS A 77 22.72 -1.29 -6.80
C HIS A 77 23.74 -1.78 -7.83
N TYR A 78 23.44 -2.86 -8.55
CA TYR A 78 24.32 -3.40 -9.59
C TYR A 78 24.52 -2.40 -10.75
N LEU A 79 23.47 -1.69 -11.15
CA LEU A 79 23.52 -0.69 -12.23
C LEU A 79 24.06 0.68 -11.78
N SER A 80 24.14 0.95 -10.48
CA SER A 80 24.68 2.19 -9.90
C SER A 80 26.20 2.33 -10.12
N SER A 81 26.67 3.58 -10.14
CA SER A 81 28.10 3.90 -10.02
C SER A 81 28.53 3.90 -8.55
N ASP A 82 29.84 3.95 -8.27
CA ASP A 82 30.35 4.01 -6.90
C ASP A 82 29.88 5.28 -6.15
N ALA A 83 29.70 6.38 -6.87
CA ALA A 83 29.11 7.61 -6.31
C ALA A 83 27.68 7.38 -5.80
N LEU A 84 26.87 6.60 -6.52
CA LEU A 84 25.49 6.26 -6.12
C LEU A 84 25.42 5.19 -5.03
N ARG A 85 26.43 4.32 -4.93
CA ARG A 85 26.51 3.29 -3.88
C ARG A 85 27.09 3.80 -2.56
N GLY A 86 27.66 5.01 -2.56
CA GLY A 86 28.43 5.56 -1.47
C GLY A 86 29.90 5.15 -1.57
N GLY A 87 30.77 6.11 -1.88
CA GLY A 87 32.21 5.86 -2.07
C GLY A 87 33.02 5.56 -0.80
N SER A 88 32.36 5.52 0.36
CA SER A 88 32.95 5.17 1.65
C SER A 88 32.06 4.18 2.41
N PRO A 89 32.60 3.41 3.37
CA PRO A 89 31.79 2.51 4.19
C PRO A 89 30.62 3.21 4.89
N GLN A 90 30.84 4.44 5.38
CA GLN A 90 29.82 5.24 6.06
C GLN A 90 28.71 5.68 5.10
N SER A 91 29.06 6.19 3.93
CA SER A 91 28.06 6.63 2.94
C SER A 91 27.29 5.44 2.36
N SER A 92 27.96 4.31 2.12
CA SER A 92 27.30 3.09 1.65
C SER A 92 26.33 2.51 2.67
N ALA A 93 26.70 2.52 3.96
CA ALA A 93 25.79 2.14 5.04
C ALA A 93 24.56 3.07 5.11
N GLN A 94 24.73 4.38 4.92
CA GLN A 94 23.62 5.33 4.87
C GLN A 94 22.70 5.10 3.65
N VAL A 95 23.26 4.77 2.48
CA VAL A 95 22.46 4.39 1.30
C VAL A 95 21.60 3.16 1.63
N LEU A 96 22.21 2.11 2.20
CA LEU A 96 21.49 0.89 2.57
C LEU A 96 20.42 1.15 3.65
N GLN A 97 20.70 2.02 4.62
CA GLN A 97 19.74 2.43 5.64
C GLN A 97 18.48 3.02 5.00
N TRP A 98 18.62 3.97 4.09
CA TRP A 98 17.48 4.62 3.44
C TRP A 98 16.71 3.70 2.48
N VAL A 99 17.41 2.81 1.78
CA VAL A 99 16.77 1.77 0.95
C VAL A 99 15.91 0.85 1.81
N SER A 100 16.44 0.40 2.95
CA SER A 100 15.74 -0.51 3.88
C SER A 100 14.56 0.19 4.56
N PHE A 101 14.74 1.46 4.96
CA PHE A 101 13.68 2.30 5.52
C PHE A 101 12.52 2.49 4.54
N ALA A 102 12.82 2.77 3.26
CA ALA A 102 11.77 2.93 2.26
C ALA A 102 10.92 1.65 2.10
N ASP A 103 11.56 0.48 2.05
CA ASP A 103 10.86 -0.81 1.91
C ASP A 103 10.02 -1.18 3.14
N SER A 104 10.49 -0.83 4.33
CA SER A 104 9.86 -1.27 5.58
C SER A 104 8.81 -0.28 6.08
N GLU A 105 9.07 1.03 5.95
CA GLU A 105 8.28 2.07 6.61
C GLU A 105 7.45 2.92 5.64
N ILE A 106 7.88 3.07 4.38
CA ILE A 106 7.19 3.93 3.40
C ILE A 106 6.29 3.11 2.49
N ILE A 107 6.82 2.05 1.88
CA ILE A 107 6.11 1.29 0.85
C ILE A 107 4.83 0.64 1.37
N PRO A 108 4.77 0.00 2.55
CA PRO A 108 3.54 -0.59 3.05
C PRO A 108 2.40 0.43 3.25
N PRO A 109 2.56 1.55 3.98
CA PRO A 109 1.49 2.53 4.13
C PRO A 109 1.18 3.27 2.82
N ALA A 110 2.19 3.59 2.00
CA ALA A 110 1.95 4.21 0.70
C ALA A 110 1.15 3.30 -0.24
N SER A 111 1.45 2.00 -0.26
CA SER A 111 0.69 1.03 -1.05
C SER A 111 -0.74 0.85 -0.53
N ALA A 112 -0.90 0.85 0.81
CA ALA A 112 -2.21 0.79 1.44
C ALA A 112 -3.09 2.00 1.08
N TRP A 113 -2.48 3.17 0.86
CA TRP A 113 -3.20 4.37 0.44
C TRP A 113 -3.41 4.46 -1.08
N VAL A 114 -2.39 4.17 -1.87
CA VAL A 114 -2.37 4.46 -3.32
C VAL A 114 -2.97 3.34 -4.16
N PHE A 115 -2.74 2.06 -3.82
CA PHE A 115 -3.29 0.97 -4.65
C PHE A 115 -4.81 0.99 -4.75
N PRO A 116 -5.53 1.36 -3.67
CA PRO A 116 -6.96 1.47 -3.77
C PRO A 116 -7.44 2.69 -4.57
N THR A 117 -6.72 3.81 -4.60
CA THR A 117 -7.06 4.96 -5.48
C THR A 117 -6.79 4.66 -6.96
N LEU A 118 -5.89 3.71 -7.23
CA LEU A 118 -5.58 3.22 -8.58
C LEU A 118 -6.46 2.04 -9.01
N GLY A 119 -7.43 1.60 -8.20
CA GLY A 119 -8.29 0.45 -8.52
C GLY A 119 -7.59 -0.92 -8.48
N ILE A 120 -6.33 -0.99 -8.01
CA ILE A 120 -5.50 -2.21 -8.00
C ILE A 120 -5.91 -3.14 -6.84
N MET A 121 -6.40 -2.57 -5.74
CA MET A 121 -7.03 -3.32 -4.65
C MET A 121 -8.49 -2.88 -4.52
N GLN A 122 -9.40 -3.85 -4.39
CA GLN A 122 -10.82 -3.54 -4.14
C GLN A 122 -11.00 -2.92 -2.75
N TYR A 123 -11.76 -1.83 -2.70
CA TYR A 123 -11.76 -0.89 -1.58
C TYR A 123 -13.07 -0.96 -0.79
N ASN A 124 -12.91 -0.83 0.52
CA ASN A 124 -13.82 -0.19 1.47
C ASN A 124 -15.07 -0.91 1.87
N LYS A 125 -15.10 -1.25 3.15
CA LYS A 125 -16.37 -1.22 3.86
C LYS A 125 -16.51 0.14 4.54
N GLN A 126 -17.53 0.91 4.14
CA GLN A 126 -18.00 2.02 4.97
C GLN A 126 -18.47 1.41 6.27
N VAL A 127 -17.96 1.96 7.37
CA VAL A 127 -18.36 1.59 8.72
C VAL A 127 -19.10 2.76 9.36
N GLU A 128 -20.24 2.51 9.98
CA GLU A 128 -20.97 3.51 10.78
C GLU A 128 -21.45 2.88 12.09
N TYR A 129 -21.22 3.53 13.22
CA TYR A 129 -21.63 3.00 14.52
C TYR A 129 -23.16 3.01 14.65
N ARG A 130 -23.74 1.85 14.98
CA ARG A 130 -25.20 1.64 14.97
C ARG A 130 -25.92 2.31 16.14
N PHE A 131 -25.20 2.67 17.22
CA PHE A 131 -25.78 3.18 18.46
C PHE A 131 -25.29 4.60 18.81
N PRO A 132 -25.48 5.62 17.95
CA PRO A 132 -24.92 6.96 18.18
C PRO A 132 -25.42 7.63 19.47
N LYS A 133 -26.58 7.22 19.99
CA LYS A 133 -27.13 7.73 21.27
C LYS A 133 -26.30 7.33 22.50
N GLU A 134 -25.45 6.31 22.38
CA GLU A 134 -24.53 5.90 23.46
C GLU A 134 -23.25 6.75 23.49
N LEU A 135 -22.98 7.51 22.41
CA LEU A 135 -21.79 8.33 22.26
C LEU A 135 -21.97 9.71 22.91
N THR A 136 -21.97 9.72 24.24
CA THR A 136 -22.22 10.93 25.06
C THR A 136 -21.06 11.91 25.09
N GLN A 137 -19.82 11.42 25.16
CA GLN A 137 -18.62 12.25 25.25
C GLN A 137 -17.65 11.91 24.12
N THR A 138 -17.22 12.92 23.38
CA THR A 138 -16.32 12.78 22.22
C THR A 138 -15.00 12.06 22.57
N PHE A 139 -14.39 12.36 23.72
CA PHE A 139 -13.18 11.67 24.16
C PHE A 139 -13.41 10.18 24.50
N MET A 140 -14.60 9.83 25.03
CA MET A 140 -14.96 8.43 25.31
C MET A 140 -15.16 7.66 24.01
N SER A 141 -15.81 8.28 23.02
CA SER A 141 -15.96 7.72 21.67
C SER A 141 -14.60 7.43 21.02
N CYS A 142 -13.61 8.32 21.17
CA CYS A 142 -12.25 8.08 20.70
C CYS A 142 -11.53 6.95 21.46
N ASN A 143 -11.76 6.82 22.77
CA ASN A 143 -11.23 5.70 23.55
C ASN A 143 -11.85 4.38 23.12
N LEU A 144 -13.14 4.37 22.77
CA LEU A 144 -13.84 3.19 22.26
C LEU A 144 -13.23 2.71 20.93
N ILE A 145 -12.98 3.62 19.98
CA ILE A 145 -12.29 3.29 18.72
C ILE A 145 -10.90 2.70 19.00
N THR A 146 -10.15 3.31 19.92
CA THR A 146 -8.81 2.85 20.28
C THR A 146 -8.83 1.46 20.93
N GLY A 147 -9.81 1.19 21.79
CA GLY A 147 -10.00 -0.13 22.41
C GLY A 147 -10.31 -1.22 21.38
N MET A 148 -11.15 -0.91 20.38
CA MET A 148 -11.41 -1.82 19.27
C MET A 148 -10.12 -2.12 18.49
N PHE A 149 -9.31 -1.11 18.18
CA PHE A 149 -8.04 -1.30 17.48
C PHE A 149 -7.07 -2.21 18.25
N GLN A 150 -7.00 -2.08 19.57
CA GLN A 150 -6.16 -2.94 20.41
C GLN A 150 -6.61 -4.40 20.37
N ARG A 151 -7.91 -4.67 20.39
CA ARG A 151 -8.44 -6.05 20.25
C ARG A 151 -8.15 -6.63 18.86
N LEU A 152 -8.07 -5.79 17.85
CA LEU A 152 -7.78 -6.15 16.47
C LEU A 152 -6.28 -6.12 16.12
N ASP A 153 -5.37 -6.01 17.09
CA ASP A 153 -3.93 -5.86 16.79
C ASP A 153 -3.38 -7.01 15.91
N LYS A 154 -3.91 -8.24 16.02
CA LYS A 154 -3.53 -9.35 15.11
C LYS A 154 -3.95 -9.10 13.65
N LEU A 155 -5.03 -8.36 13.42
CA LEU A 155 -5.60 -8.06 12.09
C LEU A 155 -4.82 -6.96 11.36
N ARG A 156 -4.08 -6.10 12.09
CA ARG A 156 -3.33 -4.95 11.52
C ARG A 156 -2.37 -5.32 10.40
N LYS A 157 -1.80 -6.53 10.43
CA LYS A 157 -0.85 -7.01 9.40
C LYS A 157 -1.49 -7.15 8.02
N ASN A 158 -2.82 -7.28 7.98
CA ASN A 158 -3.58 -7.53 6.75
C ASN A 158 -4.70 -6.50 6.55
N ALA A 159 -4.72 -5.42 7.34
CA ALA A 159 -5.81 -4.47 7.35
C ALA A 159 -5.34 -3.07 7.73
N PHE A 160 -5.98 -2.07 7.13
CA PHE A 160 -5.76 -0.65 7.38
C PHE A 160 -7.11 0.03 7.51
N ALA A 161 -7.24 1.02 8.40
CA ALA A 161 -8.48 1.80 8.46
C ALA A 161 -8.24 3.24 8.84
N SER A 162 -9.11 4.12 8.33
CA SER A 162 -9.25 5.49 8.81
C SER A 162 -10.64 5.65 9.39
N VAL A 163 -10.71 5.82 10.70
CA VAL A 163 -11.98 5.98 11.43
C VAL A 163 -12.02 7.39 12.01
N LEU A 164 -13.10 8.09 11.70
CA LEU A 164 -13.33 9.47 12.09
C LEU A 164 -14.51 9.57 13.06
N LEU A 165 -14.35 10.45 14.04
CA LEU A 165 -15.40 10.91 14.92
C LEU A 165 -15.91 12.25 14.41
N PHE A 166 -17.21 12.33 14.21
CA PHE A 166 -17.92 13.53 13.79
C PHE A 166 -18.85 14.02 14.90
N GLY A 167 -19.14 15.33 14.90
CA GLY A 167 -20.07 15.98 15.80
C GLY A 167 -19.46 16.46 17.12
N THR A 168 -20.33 16.73 18.09
CA THR A 168 -19.97 17.26 19.42
C THR A 168 -20.49 16.34 20.52
N ASN A 169 -20.21 16.67 21.79
CA ASN A 169 -20.73 15.92 22.93
C ASN A 169 -22.27 15.78 22.84
N ASN A 170 -22.78 14.60 23.20
CA ASN A 170 -24.17 14.16 23.11
C ASN A 170 -24.76 14.01 21.70
N ASP A 171 -24.02 14.39 20.66
CA ASP A 171 -24.46 14.25 19.27
C ASP A 171 -23.29 13.87 18.35
N SER A 172 -22.60 12.77 18.69
CA SER A 172 -21.45 12.29 17.94
C SER A 172 -21.74 11.03 17.11
N ILE A 173 -21.04 10.87 16.00
CA ILE A 173 -21.13 9.72 15.10
C ILE A 173 -19.72 9.22 14.81
N ILE A 174 -19.52 7.91 14.89
CA ILE A 174 -18.28 7.26 14.44
C ILE A 174 -18.55 6.71 13.05
N SER A 175 -17.73 7.12 12.11
CA SER A 175 -17.78 6.60 10.75
C SER A 175 -16.36 6.41 10.22
N GLY A 176 -16.15 5.44 9.35
CA GLY A 176 -14.81 5.15 8.88
C GLY A 176 -14.77 4.32 7.63
N VAL A 177 -13.55 4.15 7.15
CA VAL A 177 -13.23 3.46 5.92
C VAL A 177 -12.17 2.42 6.24
N TRP A 178 -12.52 1.14 6.05
CA TRP A 178 -11.63 0.02 6.33
C TRP A 178 -11.23 -0.73 5.07
N VAL A 179 -9.97 -1.15 5.04
CA VAL A 179 -9.32 -1.95 4.01
C VAL A 179 -8.84 -3.23 4.63
N PHE A 180 -9.21 -4.37 4.05
CA PHE A 180 -8.74 -5.68 4.47
C PHE A 180 -8.29 -6.47 3.25
N ARG A 181 -7.39 -7.41 3.46
CA ARG A 181 -7.00 -8.38 2.43
C ARG A 181 -8.07 -9.47 2.28
N GLY A 182 -8.93 -9.36 1.28
CA GLY A 182 -9.96 -10.37 0.97
C GLY A 182 -11.19 -9.79 0.27
N GLN A 183 -12.12 -10.67 -0.14
CA GLN A 183 -13.41 -10.27 -0.75
C GLN A 183 -14.53 -10.06 0.27
N ASP A 184 -14.48 -10.83 1.36
CA ASP A 184 -15.47 -10.87 2.42
C ASP A 184 -15.04 -10.05 3.63
N LEU A 185 -15.95 -9.92 4.59
CA LEU A 185 -15.72 -9.16 5.81
C LEU A 185 -14.67 -9.88 6.66
N ALA A 186 -13.53 -9.25 6.95
CA ALA A 186 -12.45 -9.93 7.68
C ALA A 186 -12.89 -10.43 9.07
N PHE A 187 -13.81 -9.72 9.73
CA PHE A 187 -14.30 -10.08 11.06
C PHE A 187 -15.08 -11.40 11.12
N THR A 188 -15.65 -11.88 10.01
CA THR A 188 -16.33 -13.20 9.99
C THR A 188 -15.36 -14.38 9.87
N LEU A 189 -14.07 -14.12 9.69
CA LEU A 189 -13.05 -15.17 9.54
C LEU A 189 -12.54 -15.71 10.88
N SER A 190 -12.77 -15.00 11.98
CA SER A 190 -12.31 -15.39 13.32
C SER A 190 -13.24 -14.83 14.38
N ASP A 191 -13.66 -15.68 15.32
CA ASP A 191 -14.53 -15.29 16.44
C ASP A 191 -13.87 -14.24 17.35
N ASP A 192 -12.54 -14.25 17.44
CA ASP A 192 -11.74 -13.25 18.20
C ASP A 192 -11.99 -11.80 17.71
N TRP A 193 -12.43 -11.62 16.46
CA TRP A 193 -12.62 -10.30 15.85
C TRP A 193 -14.09 -9.84 15.85
N GLN A 194 -15.01 -10.69 16.33
CA GLN A 194 -16.45 -10.42 16.26
C GLN A 194 -17.00 -9.61 17.45
N ILE A 195 -16.16 -9.25 18.42
CA ILE A 195 -16.59 -8.64 19.68
C ILE A 195 -17.28 -7.28 19.46
N ASP A 196 -16.72 -6.42 18.61
CA ASP A 196 -17.25 -5.06 18.40
C ASP A 196 -17.86 -4.85 17.02
N TYR A 197 -17.63 -5.76 16.06
CA TYR A 197 -18.00 -5.49 14.67
C TYR A 197 -19.52 -5.36 14.49
N GLU A 198 -20.33 -6.02 15.33
CA GLU A 198 -21.80 -5.98 15.27
C GLU A 198 -22.35 -4.59 15.61
N SER A 199 -21.64 -3.85 16.46
CA SER A 199 -21.99 -2.47 16.82
C SER A 199 -21.80 -1.49 15.66
N TYR A 200 -21.28 -1.95 14.52
CA TYR A 200 -21.12 -1.16 13.32
C TYR A 200 -21.88 -1.75 12.11
N ALA A 201 -22.37 -0.86 11.24
CA ALA A 201 -22.91 -1.20 9.94
C ALA A 201 -21.77 -1.24 8.92
N TRP A 202 -21.70 -2.29 8.10
CA TRP A 202 -20.64 -2.48 7.12
C TRP A 202 -21.22 -2.56 5.72
N ARG A 203 -20.80 -1.66 4.82
CA ARG A 203 -21.23 -1.66 3.41
C ARG A 203 -20.01 -1.74 2.50
N LYS A 204 -19.91 -2.78 1.67
CA LYS A 204 -18.89 -2.88 0.62
C LYS A 204 -19.13 -1.77 -0.42
N LEU A 205 -18.11 -0.96 -0.68
CA LEU A 205 -18.14 0.09 -1.68
C LEU A 205 -17.59 -0.44 -3.00
N ASP A 206 -18.08 0.15 -4.08
CA ASP A 206 -17.56 -0.09 -5.42
C ASP A 206 -16.44 0.90 -5.74
N VAL A 207 -15.28 0.42 -6.18
CA VAL A 207 -14.09 1.27 -6.39
C VAL A 207 -14.26 2.22 -7.56
N ASP A 208 -15.03 1.81 -8.56
CA ASP A 208 -15.27 2.63 -9.75
C ASP A 208 -16.30 3.74 -9.50
N SER A 209 -17.02 3.68 -8.38
CA SER A 209 -18.01 4.69 -8.02
C SER A 209 -17.36 6.02 -7.58
N GLU A 210 -17.91 7.13 -8.08
CA GLU A 210 -17.49 8.49 -7.67
C GLU A 210 -17.73 8.75 -6.17
N GLU A 211 -18.74 8.09 -5.59
CA GLU A 211 -19.00 8.09 -4.14
C GLU A 211 -17.81 7.52 -3.37
N CYS A 212 -17.31 6.34 -3.77
CA CYS A 212 -16.17 5.70 -3.10
C CYS A 212 -14.90 6.54 -3.22
N LYS A 213 -14.60 7.09 -4.40
CA LYS A 213 -13.43 7.96 -4.60
C LYS A 213 -13.48 9.20 -3.71
N THR A 214 -14.67 9.82 -3.61
CA THR A 214 -14.89 10.99 -2.75
C THR A 214 -14.71 10.62 -1.29
N MET A 215 -15.38 9.57 -0.81
CA MET A 215 -15.26 9.10 0.57
C MET A 215 -13.81 8.75 0.91
N VAL A 216 -13.13 7.97 0.09
CA VAL A 216 -11.71 7.64 0.30
C VAL A 216 -10.88 8.89 0.49
N LYS A 217 -11.02 9.86 -0.41
CA LYS A 217 -10.27 11.11 -0.36
C LYS A 217 -10.56 11.84 0.96
N GLU A 218 -11.82 12.00 1.32
CA GLU A 218 -12.21 12.72 2.54
C GLU A 218 -11.74 12.00 3.83
N TYR A 219 -11.95 10.69 3.92
CA TYR A 219 -11.57 9.91 5.11
C TYR A 219 -10.07 9.69 5.24
N PHE A 220 -9.30 9.73 4.15
CA PHE A 220 -7.84 9.52 4.22
C PHE A 220 -7.09 10.84 4.33
N ALA A 221 -7.60 11.92 3.74
CA ALA A 221 -7.05 13.26 3.91
C ALA A 221 -7.51 13.93 5.21
N TRP A 222 -8.59 13.45 5.82
CA TRP A 222 -9.29 14.10 6.94
C TRP A 222 -9.81 15.51 6.59
N GLU A 223 -9.95 15.78 5.30
CA GLU A 223 -10.35 17.05 4.73
C GLU A 223 -11.46 16.79 3.72
N GLY A 224 -12.61 17.45 3.90
CA GLY A 224 -13.81 17.20 3.09
C GLY A 224 -15.04 17.88 3.66
N GLU A 225 -16.10 17.92 2.87
CA GLU A 225 -17.41 18.43 3.32
C GLU A 225 -18.19 17.34 4.06
N PHE A 226 -17.78 16.07 3.96
CA PHE A 226 -18.38 14.91 4.64
C PHE A 226 -19.91 14.91 4.51
N LYS A 227 -20.42 15.25 3.32
CA LYS A 227 -21.86 15.46 3.06
C LYS A 227 -22.72 14.26 3.41
N HIS A 228 -22.16 13.06 3.32
CA HIS A 228 -22.83 11.81 3.67
C HIS A 228 -22.99 11.60 5.18
N VAL A 229 -22.18 12.24 6.03
CA VAL A 229 -22.34 12.21 7.50
C VAL A 229 -23.15 13.41 8.00
N GLY A 230 -23.01 14.56 7.34
CA GLY A 230 -23.74 15.78 7.70
C GLY A 230 -23.34 16.39 9.05
N LYS A 231 -22.20 15.98 9.62
CA LYS A 231 -21.65 16.47 10.89
C LYS A 231 -20.22 16.94 10.73
N ALA A 232 -19.83 17.94 11.52
CA ALA A 232 -18.48 18.48 11.50
C ALA A 232 -17.45 17.43 11.96
N PHE A 233 -16.31 17.37 11.27
CA PHE A 233 -15.17 16.56 11.69
C PHE A 233 -14.67 17.01 13.08
N ASN A 234 -14.39 16.05 13.96
CA ASN A 234 -13.86 16.33 15.30
C ASN A 234 -12.48 15.71 15.48
N GLN A 235 -12.36 14.38 15.39
CA GLN A 235 -11.10 13.65 15.60
C GLN A 235 -10.98 12.44 14.67
N GLY A 236 -9.75 12.10 14.29
CA GLY A 236 -9.44 10.92 13.47
C GLY A 236 -8.50 9.94 14.16
N LYS A 237 -8.69 8.66 13.87
CA LYS A 237 -7.85 7.55 14.31
C LYS A 237 -7.53 6.64 13.13
N VAL A 238 -6.26 6.31 12.99
CA VAL A 238 -5.77 5.38 11.95
C VAL A 238 -5.46 4.04 12.59
N PHE A 239 -5.94 2.97 11.98
CA PHE A 239 -5.59 1.59 12.28
C PHE A 239 -4.47 1.14 11.32
N LYS A 240 -3.29 0.82 11.88
CA LYS A 240 -2.07 0.38 11.17
C LYS A 240 -1.22 -0.52 12.07
#